data_AF-A0AAP7PBN7-F1
#
_entry.id   AF-A0AAP7PBN7-F1
#
_cell.length_a   1.000
_cell.length_b   1.000
_cell.length_c   1.000
_cell.angle_alpha   90.00
_cell.angle_beta   90.00
_cell.angle_gamma   90.00
#
_symmetry.space_group_name_H-M   'P 1'
#
loop_
_entity.id
_entity.type
_entity.pdbx_description
1 polymer ?
#
loop_
_entity_poly.entity_id
_entity_poly.type
_entity_poly.pdbx_seq_one_letter_code
_entity_poly.pdbx_strand_id
1 'polypeptide(L)'
;MMTIYMYWPQVVWAVLVLLGLGSELARHGQVRTGKHSFWWRLFGSVTVAWLLWCGGFFSQARAAQPPQAALQYRDDVIRNARLEWGLSAPVADFAAQLHQESGWRPDAISPAGAQGLAQFMPATADWISQLMPGLNSREPFNPAWAIRALVSYDRWLWQRVSAANDCERMAMTLSGYNGGLGWVQRDRRLASQKGLDSTRWFGHVATVNAGRSTANWRENRHYPQRILHELAPRYLTWGGGSCVD
;
A
#
# COMPACT_ATOMS: atom_id res chain seq x y z
N MET A 1 -9.27 -12.98 26.68
CA MET A 1 -8.37 -12.16 27.52
C MET A 1 -7.43 -11.43 26.58
N MET A 2 -7.61 -10.11 26.42
CA MET A 2 -6.87 -9.32 25.43
C MET A 2 -5.54 -8.88 26.04
N THR A 3 -4.43 -9.51 25.62
CA THR A 3 -3.09 -9.14 26.09
C THR A 3 -2.72 -7.80 25.47
N ILE A 4 -2.75 -6.73 26.27
CA ILE A 4 -2.27 -5.41 25.87
C ILE A 4 -0.74 -5.46 25.89
N TYR A 5 -0.11 -5.51 24.71
CA TYR A 5 1.34 -5.38 24.59
C TYR A 5 1.72 -3.88 24.64
N MET A 6 2.38 -3.46 25.71
CA MET A 6 2.98 -2.12 25.85
C MET A 6 4.44 -2.15 25.39
N TYR A 7 4.89 -1.17 24.60
CA TYR A 7 6.31 -0.97 24.32
C TYR A 7 6.97 -0.14 25.43
N TRP A 8 8.30 -0.09 25.42
CA TRP A 8 9.08 0.62 26.43
C TRP A 8 8.65 2.07 26.67
N PRO A 9 8.32 2.89 25.66
CA PRO A 9 7.83 4.25 25.90
C PRO A 9 6.53 4.31 26.72
N GLN A 10 5.58 3.40 26.47
CA GLN A 10 4.33 3.33 27.23
C GLN A 10 4.59 2.85 28.67
N VAL A 11 5.51 1.90 28.85
CA VAL A 11 5.92 1.42 30.18
C VAL A 11 6.60 2.51 30.99
N VAL A 12 7.57 3.22 30.39
CA VAL A 12 8.27 4.34 31.03
C VAL A 12 7.28 5.43 31.44
N TRP A 13 6.37 5.81 30.54
CA TRP A 13 5.34 6.81 30.86
C TRP A 13 4.46 6.37 32.03
N ALA A 14 3.99 5.12 32.03
CA ALA A 14 3.15 4.59 33.12
C ALA A 14 3.89 4.59 34.48
N VAL A 15 5.17 4.19 34.49
CA VAL A 15 6.01 4.21 35.69
C VAL A 15 6.20 5.63 36.22
N LEU A 16 6.47 6.61 35.34
CA LEU A 16 6.65 8.01 35.75
C LEU A 16 5.36 8.60 36.35
N VAL A 17 4.19 8.28 35.77
CA VAL A 17 2.90 8.69 36.32
C VAL A 17 2.65 8.07 37.71
N LEU A 18 2.91 6.77 37.86
CA LEU A 18 2.72 6.06 39.13
C LEU A 18 3.65 6.57 40.23
N LEU A 19 4.94 6.78 39.93
CA LEU A 19 5.90 7.38 40.87
C LEU A 19 5.48 8.80 41.26
N GLY A 20 4.97 9.56 40.29
CA GLY A 20 4.49 10.91 40.54
C GLY A 20 3.29 10.94 41.50
N LEU A 21 2.26 10.15 41.21
CA LEU A 21 1.07 10.07 42.05
C LEU A 21 1.39 9.46 43.43
N GLY A 22 2.24 8.44 43.49
CA GLY A 22 2.71 7.83 44.73
C GLY A 22 3.46 8.82 45.62
N SER A 23 4.29 9.70 45.03
CA SER A 23 5.00 10.73 45.80
C SER A 23 4.07 11.75 46.45
N GLU A 24 2.96 12.12 45.79
CA GLU A 24 1.95 13.03 46.36
C GLU A 24 1.10 12.34 47.43
N LEU A 25 0.76 11.06 47.21
CA LEU A 25 0.00 10.28 48.17
C LEU A 25 0.79 10.05 49.46
N ALA A 26 2.09 9.78 49.36
CA ALA A 26 2.97 9.61 50.53
C ALA A 26 3.13 10.89 51.35
N ARG A 27 2.88 12.07 50.76
CA ARG A 27 2.89 13.37 51.43
C ARG A 27 1.50 13.82 51.91
N HIS A 28 0.48 12.97 51.76
CA HIS A 28 -0.88 13.29 52.15
C HIS A 28 -0.97 13.52 53.67
N GLY A 29 -1.32 14.75 54.07
CA GLY A 29 -1.40 15.15 55.49
C GLY A 29 -0.23 16.00 55.99
N GLN A 30 0.84 16.18 55.20
CA GLN A 30 1.89 17.15 55.50
C GLN A 30 1.44 18.58 55.18
N VAL A 31 2.01 19.58 55.87
CA VAL A 31 1.74 21.00 55.61
C VAL A 31 2.10 21.33 54.17
N ARG A 32 1.13 21.81 53.39
CA ARG A 32 1.32 22.11 51.96
C ARG A 32 2.15 23.38 51.81
N THR A 33 3.35 23.23 51.27
CA THR A 33 4.24 24.35 50.91
C THR A 33 4.22 24.69 49.40
N GLY A 34 3.53 23.89 48.58
CA GLY A 34 3.48 24.02 47.11
C GLY A 34 2.09 24.33 46.54
N LYS A 35 2.05 24.77 45.27
CA LYS A 35 0.83 25.21 44.55
C LYS A 35 -0.09 24.08 44.05
N HIS A 36 0.39 22.84 43.97
CA HIS A 36 -0.34 21.72 43.37
C HIS A 36 -0.67 20.64 44.39
N SER A 37 -1.83 20.00 44.24
CA SER A 37 -2.32 18.92 45.10
C SER A 37 -2.36 17.59 44.36
N PHE A 38 -2.51 16.49 45.09
CA PHE A 38 -2.73 15.15 44.51
C PHE A 38 -3.80 15.17 43.40
N TRP A 39 -4.95 15.79 43.66
CA TRP A 39 -6.06 15.86 42.70
C TRP A 39 -5.70 16.66 41.44
N TRP A 40 -4.91 17.73 41.57
CA TRP A 40 -4.39 18.47 40.42
C TRP A 40 -3.45 17.62 39.57
N ARG A 41 -2.58 16.83 40.22
CA ARG A 41 -1.64 15.93 39.55
C ARG A 41 -2.36 14.77 38.87
N LEU A 42 -3.35 14.18 39.52
CA LEU A 42 -4.21 13.14 38.96
C LEU A 42 -4.97 13.63 37.73
N PHE A 43 -5.61 14.80 37.84
CA PHE A 43 -6.30 15.42 36.71
C PHE A 43 -5.35 15.62 35.52
N GLY A 44 -4.18 16.22 35.75
CA GLY A 44 -3.17 16.40 34.71
C GLY A 44 -2.71 15.09 34.07
N SER A 45 -2.46 14.04 34.87
CA SER A 45 -2.10 12.71 34.36
C SER A 45 -3.20 12.09 33.50
N VAL A 46 -4.47 12.21 33.90
CA VAL A 46 -5.62 11.72 33.13
C VAL A 46 -5.77 12.49 31.81
N THR A 47 -5.63 13.83 31.83
CA THR A 47 -5.68 14.64 30.61
C THR A 47 -4.57 14.27 29.62
N VAL A 48 -3.33 14.07 30.10
CA VAL A 48 -2.22 13.61 29.26
C VAL A 48 -2.47 12.20 28.73
N ALA A 49 -2.97 11.28 29.56
CA ALA A 49 -3.35 9.94 29.13
C ALA A 49 -4.39 9.98 27.99
N TRP A 50 -5.40 10.83 28.14
CA TRP A 50 -6.43 11.05 27.14
C TRP A 50 -5.87 11.63 25.83
N LEU A 51 -5.00 12.65 25.90
CA LEU A 51 -4.34 13.21 24.73
C LEU A 51 -3.44 12.18 24.02
N LEU A 52 -2.67 11.39 24.77
CA LEU A 52 -1.84 10.32 24.23
C LEU A 52 -2.70 9.23 23.57
N TRP A 53 -3.84 8.90 24.17
CA TRP A 53 -4.80 7.97 23.58
C TRP A 53 -5.39 8.50 22.26
N CYS A 54 -5.88 9.74 22.25
CA CYS A 54 -6.37 10.41 21.05
C CYS A 54 -5.29 10.53 19.97
N GLY A 55 -4.03 10.74 20.37
CA GLY A 55 -2.87 10.80 19.50
C GLY A 55 -2.31 9.43 19.07
N GLY A 56 -2.95 8.32 19.45
CA GLY A 56 -2.54 6.98 19.03
C GLY A 56 -1.26 6.44 19.68
N PHE A 57 -0.77 7.06 20.76
CA PHE A 57 0.42 6.60 21.50
C PHE A 57 0.30 5.17 22.04
N PHE A 58 -0.94 4.75 22.36
CA PHE A 58 -1.27 3.40 22.80
C PHE A 58 -1.77 2.49 21.67
N SER A 59 -1.93 3.03 20.46
CA SER A 59 -2.29 2.24 19.28
C SER A 59 -1.06 1.50 18.78
N GLN A 60 -1.16 0.18 18.61
CA GLN A 60 -0.14 -0.55 17.86
C GLN A 60 -0.33 -0.26 16.37
N ALA A 61 0.52 0.60 15.81
CA ALA A 61 0.76 0.60 14.37
C ALA A 61 1.49 -0.70 14.00
N ARG A 62 0.77 -1.82 13.97
CA ARG A 62 1.27 -3.01 13.27
C ARG A 62 1.19 -2.68 11.80
N ALA A 63 2.30 -2.22 11.22
CA ALA A 63 2.46 -2.29 9.78
C ALA A 63 2.13 -3.73 9.38
N ALA A 64 1.01 -3.91 8.68
CA ALA A 64 0.52 -5.23 8.34
C ALA A 64 1.63 -5.96 7.57
N GLN A 65 2.02 -7.14 8.03
CA GLN A 65 3.11 -7.88 7.40
C GLN A 65 2.63 -8.54 6.10
N PRO A 66 3.55 -8.86 5.17
CA PRO A 66 3.24 -9.74 4.05
C PRO A 66 2.59 -11.04 4.55
N PRO A 67 1.53 -11.55 3.90
CA PRO A 67 0.96 -12.84 4.26
C PRO A 67 1.99 -13.95 4.03
N GLN A 68 1.92 -15.04 4.81
CA GLN A 68 2.91 -16.11 4.74
C GLN A 68 3.03 -16.73 3.34
N ALA A 69 1.92 -16.84 2.60
CA ALA A 69 1.90 -17.33 1.23
C ALA A 69 2.78 -16.51 0.27
N ALA A 70 3.02 -15.23 0.58
CA ALA A 70 3.85 -14.34 -0.24
C ALA A 70 5.35 -14.61 -0.06
N LEU A 71 5.78 -15.07 1.13
CA LEU A 71 7.20 -15.09 1.51
C LEU A 71 8.05 -15.95 0.58
N GLN A 72 7.51 -17.05 0.07
CA GLN A 72 8.19 -17.94 -0.86
C GLN A 72 8.55 -17.27 -2.21
N TYR A 73 7.82 -16.21 -2.59
CA TYR A 73 8.02 -15.51 -3.86
C TYR A 73 8.86 -14.24 -3.72
N ARG A 74 9.27 -13.87 -2.49
CA ARG A 74 9.95 -12.62 -2.20
C ARG A 74 11.16 -12.37 -3.10
N ASP A 75 12.04 -13.36 -3.19
CA ASP A 75 13.29 -13.22 -3.93
C ASP A 75 13.05 -13.14 -5.44
N ASP A 76 12.04 -13.85 -5.95
CA ASP A 76 11.65 -13.78 -7.36
C ASP A 76 11.07 -12.41 -7.72
N VAL A 77 10.22 -11.83 -6.86
CA VAL A 77 9.70 -10.47 -7.08
C VAL A 77 10.84 -9.46 -7.07
N ILE A 78 11.72 -9.50 -6.06
CA ILE A 78 12.86 -8.57 -5.95
C ILE A 78 13.77 -8.69 -7.18
N ARG A 79 14.12 -9.92 -7.57
CA ARG A 79 15.01 -10.20 -8.69
C ARG A 79 14.41 -9.70 -10.00
N ASN A 80 13.20 -10.12 -10.34
CA ASN A 80 12.58 -9.74 -11.60
C ASN A 80 12.31 -8.23 -11.68
N ALA A 81 11.85 -7.62 -10.58
CA ALA A 81 11.67 -6.18 -10.51
C ALA A 81 12.98 -5.43 -10.81
N ARG A 82 14.09 -5.82 -10.18
CA ARG A 82 15.39 -5.15 -10.38
C ARG A 82 16.01 -5.42 -11.74
N LEU A 83 15.80 -6.60 -12.32
CA LEU A 83 16.27 -6.92 -13.67
C LEU A 83 15.56 -6.04 -14.71
N GLU A 84 14.26 -5.82 -14.55
CA GLU A 84 13.44 -5.08 -15.53
C GLU A 84 13.46 -3.56 -15.30
N TRP A 85 13.53 -3.10 -14.04
CA TRP A 85 13.38 -1.69 -13.65
C TRP A 85 14.64 -1.05 -13.06
N GLY A 86 15.69 -1.82 -12.79
CA GLY A 86 16.91 -1.35 -12.14
C GLY A 86 16.88 -1.41 -10.61
N LEU A 87 17.98 -1.00 -9.95
CA LEU A 87 18.14 -1.16 -8.50
C LEU A 87 17.11 -0.39 -7.65
N SER A 88 16.56 0.69 -8.20
CA SER A 88 15.51 1.52 -7.59
C SER A 88 14.08 1.05 -7.91
N ALA A 89 13.91 -0.18 -8.41
CA ALA A 89 12.60 -0.73 -8.73
C ALA A 89 11.61 -0.61 -7.54
N PRO A 90 10.33 -0.24 -7.78
CA PRO A 90 9.31 -0.17 -6.75
C PRO A 90 8.78 -1.57 -6.39
N VAL A 91 9.65 -2.40 -5.78
CA VAL A 91 9.35 -3.80 -5.43
C VAL A 91 8.07 -3.93 -4.60
N ALA A 92 7.83 -2.99 -3.68
CA ALA A 92 6.65 -3.01 -2.83
C ALA A 92 5.34 -2.92 -3.63
N ASP A 93 5.34 -2.16 -4.73
CA ASP A 93 4.17 -1.96 -5.58
C ASP A 93 3.85 -3.25 -6.36
N PHE A 94 4.87 -3.92 -6.93
CA PHE A 94 4.67 -5.20 -7.62
C PHE A 94 4.18 -6.31 -6.68
N ALA A 95 4.74 -6.39 -5.48
CA ALA A 95 4.30 -7.36 -4.47
C ALA A 95 2.85 -7.06 -4.03
N ALA A 96 2.50 -5.79 -3.85
CA ALA A 96 1.14 -5.37 -3.56
C ALA A 96 0.15 -5.66 -4.70
N GLN A 97 0.60 -5.55 -5.95
CA GLN A 97 -0.19 -5.91 -7.12
C GLN A 97 -0.45 -7.42 -7.18
N LEU A 98 0.58 -8.26 -7.01
CA LEU A 98 0.40 -9.73 -6.91
C LEU A 98 -0.55 -10.12 -5.77
N HIS A 99 -0.50 -9.40 -4.64
CA HIS A 99 -1.46 -9.54 -3.56
C HIS A 99 -2.87 -9.19 -4.05
N GLN A 100 -3.05 -8.04 -4.70
CA GLN A 100 -4.33 -7.58 -5.19
C GLN A 100 -4.95 -8.55 -6.21
N GLU A 101 -4.13 -9.14 -7.09
CA GLU A 101 -4.61 -10.00 -8.16
C GLU A 101 -5.15 -11.34 -7.62
N SER A 102 -4.32 -12.10 -6.92
CA SER A 102 -4.67 -13.48 -6.54
C SER A 102 -4.68 -13.74 -5.04
N GLY A 103 -4.24 -12.78 -4.23
CA GLY A 103 -3.92 -13.03 -2.82
C GLY A 103 -2.78 -14.04 -2.67
N TRP A 104 -1.84 -14.06 -3.61
CA TRP A 104 -0.72 -15.02 -3.68
C TRP A 104 -1.15 -16.46 -3.98
N ARG A 105 -2.21 -16.66 -4.78
CA ARG A 105 -2.68 -17.99 -5.22
C ARG A 105 -2.32 -18.25 -6.70
N PRO A 106 -1.33 -19.11 -6.99
CA PRO A 106 -0.85 -19.31 -8.36
C PRO A 106 -1.80 -20.12 -9.25
N ASP A 107 -2.76 -20.81 -8.65
CA ASP A 107 -3.81 -21.61 -9.30
C ASP A 107 -5.13 -20.85 -9.47
N ALA A 108 -5.19 -19.57 -9.06
CA ALA A 108 -6.42 -18.81 -9.08
C ALA A 108 -6.96 -18.60 -10.51
N ILE A 109 -8.27 -18.81 -10.67
CA ILE A 109 -9.01 -18.48 -11.88
C ILE A 109 -10.19 -17.58 -11.50
N SER A 110 -10.26 -16.38 -12.06
CA SER A 110 -11.38 -15.48 -11.80
C SER A 110 -12.64 -15.93 -12.57
N PRO A 111 -13.84 -15.48 -12.18
CA PRO A 111 -15.06 -15.73 -12.95
C PRO A 111 -15.00 -15.19 -14.40
N ALA A 112 -14.16 -14.19 -14.65
CA ALA A 112 -13.93 -13.65 -16.00
C ALA A 112 -12.87 -14.47 -16.79
N GLY A 113 -12.22 -15.44 -16.16
CA GLY A 113 -11.21 -16.29 -16.77
C GLY A 113 -9.77 -15.78 -16.62
N ALA A 114 -9.52 -14.82 -15.74
CA ALA A 114 -8.16 -14.35 -15.44
C ALA A 114 -7.36 -15.44 -14.69
N GLN A 115 -6.08 -15.64 -15.03
CA GLN A 115 -5.33 -16.83 -14.64
C GLN A 115 -4.09 -16.52 -13.80
N GLY A 116 -3.90 -17.33 -12.76
CA GLY A 116 -2.70 -17.49 -11.98
C GLY A 116 -2.31 -16.29 -11.13
N LEU A 117 -1.04 -16.26 -10.70
CA LEU A 117 -0.59 -15.35 -9.64
C LEU A 117 -0.86 -13.87 -9.95
N ALA A 118 -0.72 -13.49 -11.22
CA ALA A 118 -0.88 -12.14 -11.74
C ALA A 118 -2.23 -11.88 -12.44
N GLN A 119 -3.14 -12.88 -12.43
CA GLN A 119 -4.48 -12.82 -13.03
C GLN A 119 -4.51 -12.24 -14.46
N PHE A 120 -3.66 -12.77 -15.34
CA PHE A 120 -3.72 -12.38 -16.74
C PHE A 120 -4.93 -13.00 -17.42
N MET A 121 -5.66 -12.20 -18.21
CA MET A 121 -6.61 -12.76 -19.18
C MET A 121 -5.85 -13.60 -20.22
N PRO A 122 -6.43 -14.68 -20.76
CA PRO A 122 -5.75 -15.54 -21.73
C PRO A 122 -5.17 -14.75 -22.92
N ALA A 123 -5.95 -13.83 -23.49
CA ALA A 123 -5.50 -12.97 -24.59
C ALA A 123 -4.32 -12.04 -24.20
N THR A 124 -4.26 -11.60 -22.94
CA THR A 124 -3.12 -10.81 -22.44
C THR A 124 -1.89 -11.70 -22.30
N ALA A 125 -2.03 -12.93 -21.80
CA ALA A 125 -0.92 -13.88 -21.71
C ALA A 125 -0.38 -14.25 -23.10
N ASP A 126 -1.25 -14.41 -24.10
CA ASP A 126 -0.87 -14.60 -25.51
C ASP A 126 -0.09 -13.39 -26.07
N TRP A 127 -0.58 -12.18 -25.80
CA TRP A 127 0.09 -10.96 -26.23
C TRP A 127 1.47 -10.78 -25.57
N ILE A 128 1.59 -11.07 -24.27
CA ILE A 128 2.86 -11.05 -23.53
C ILE A 128 3.84 -12.05 -24.13
N SER A 129 3.42 -13.28 -24.41
CA SER A 129 4.31 -14.33 -24.91
C SER A 129 4.84 -14.04 -26.33
N GLN A 130 4.13 -13.23 -27.10
CA GLN A 130 4.54 -12.82 -28.44
C GLN A 130 5.50 -11.62 -28.43
N LEU A 131 5.36 -10.70 -27.47
CA LEU A 131 6.08 -9.42 -27.50
C LEU A 131 7.22 -9.30 -26.49
N MET A 132 7.19 -10.05 -25.39
CA MET A 132 8.15 -9.88 -24.31
C MET A 132 9.25 -10.95 -24.35
N PRO A 133 10.52 -10.56 -24.54
CA PRO A 133 11.63 -11.51 -24.61
C PRO A 133 11.73 -12.40 -23.36
N GLY A 134 11.79 -13.72 -23.59
CA GLY A 134 11.92 -14.71 -22.52
C GLY A 134 10.62 -15.05 -21.79
N LEU A 135 9.46 -14.67 -22.35
CA LEU A 135 8.12 -15.05 -21.84
C LEU A 135 7.31 -15.87 -22.86
N ASN A 136 7.95 -16.38 -23.91
CA ASN A 136 7.30 -17.10 -25.02
C ASN A 136 6.56 -18.37 -24.61
N SER A 137 6.89 -18.98 -23.46
CA SER A 137 6.26 -20.22 -22.99
C SER A 137 4.78 -20.07 -22.62
N ARG A 138 4.31 -18.84 -22.35
CA ARG A 138 2.90 -18.52 -22.03
C ARG A 138 2.35 -19.36 -20.86
N GLU A 139 2.93 -19.20 -19.68
CA GLU A 139 2.62 -20.04 -18.50
C GLU A 139 2.01 -19.22 -17.35
N PRO A 140 0.76 -18.72 -17.46
CA PRO A 140 0.18 -17.83 -16.46
C PRO A 140 0.03 -18.45 -15.06
N PHE A 141 -0.05 -19.79 -14.96
CA PHE A 141 -0.09 -20.52 -13.68
C PHE A 141 1.29 -20.81 -13.09
N ASN A 142 2.39 -20.59 -13.84
CA ASN A 142 3.74 -20.70 -13.32
C ASN A 142 4.10 -19.39 -12.59
N PRO A 143 4.37 -19.41 -11.27
CA PRO A 143 4.66 -18.21 -10.50
C PRO A 143 5.85 -17.41 -11.06
N ALA A 144 6.92 -18.09 -11.49
CA ALA A 144 8.11 -17.43 -12.01
C ALA A 144 7.81 -16.69 -13.33
N TRP A 145 7.03 -17.33 -14.22
CA TRP A 145 6.56 -16.70 -15.45
C TRP A 145 5.64 -15.52 -15.14
N ALA A 146 4.66 -15.70 -14.25
CA ALA A 146 3.67 -14.68 -13.91
C ALA A 146 4.29 -13.43 -13.27
N ILE A 147 5.26 -13.61 -12.34
CA ILE A 147 5.97 -12.49 -11.70
C ILE A 147 6.77 -11.70 -12.75
N ARG A 148 7.53 -12.39 -13.60
CA ARG A 148 8.31 -11.75 -14.66
C ARG A 148 7.39 -11.04 -15.66
N ALA A 149 6.30 -11.68 -16.07
CA ALA A 149 5.31 -11.10 -16.96
C ALA A 149 4.64 -9.84 -16.38
N LEU A 150 4.31 -9.83 -15.08
CA LEU A 150 3.75 -8.66 -14.40
C LEU A 150 4.71 -7.48 -14.46
N VAL A 151 5.96 -7.66 -14.00
CA VAL A 151 6.92 -6.54 -13.96
C VAL A 151 7.26 -6.03 -15.36
N SER A 152 7.36 -6.91 -16.36
CA SER A 152 7.62 -6.52 -17.76
C SER A 152 6.40 -5.83 -18.40
N TYR A 153 5.17 -6.25 -18.07
CA TYR A 153 3.97 -5.60 -18.57
C TYR A 153 3.76 -4.22 -17.95
N ASP A 154 3.95 -4.08 -16.63
CA ASP A 154 3.95 -2.77 -15.99
C ASP A 154 5.02 -1.86 -16.58
N ARG A 155 6.21 -2.40 -16.92
CA ARG A 155 7.27 -1.61 -17.57
C ARG A 155 6.84 -1.10 -18.94
N TRP A 156 6.19 -1.97 -19.72
CA TRP A 156 5.65 -1.61 -21.03
C TRP A 156 4.58 -0.51 -20.94
N LEU A 157 3.70 -0.58 -19.93
CA LEU A 157 2.68 0.43 -19.65
C LEU A 157 3.31 1.74 -19.17
N TRP A 158 4.24 1.66 -18.22
CA TRP A 158 4.97 2.78 -17.66
C TRP A 158 5.68 3.62 -18.72
N GLN A 159 6.34 2.98 -19.69
CA GLN A 159 7.00 3.66 -20.80
C GLN A 159 6.04 4.46 -21.69
N ARG A 160 4.74 4.16 -21.66
CA ARG A 160 3.70 4.80 -22.51
C ARG A 160 2.86 5.83 -21.76
N VAL A 161 3.22 6.09 -20.51
CA VAL A 161 2.55 7.07 -19.66
C VAL A 161 3.61 8.04 -19.12
N SER A 162 3.33 9.33 -19.19
CA SER A 162 4.04 10.38 -18.45
C SER A 162 3.16 10.94 -17.32
N ALA A 163 3.77 11.36 -16.21
CA ALA A 163 3.06 11.95 -15.08
C ALA A 163 3.96 12.93 -14.32
N ALA A 164 3.40 13.65 -13.34
CA ALA A 164 4.10 14.65 -12.55
C ALA A 164 5.23 14.06 -11.68
N ASN A 165 5.07 12.83 -11.21
CA ASN A 165 6.05 12.08 -10.43
C ASN A 165 5.81 10.57 -10.57
N ASP A 166 6.66 9.77 -9.95
CA ASP A 166 6.61 8.31 -10.06
C ASP A 166 5.35 7.70 -9.42
N CYS A 167 4.83 8.28 -8.32
CA CYS A 167 3.58 7.83 -7.69
C CYS A 167 2.38 7.98 -8.65
N GLU A 168 2.22 9.17 -9.23
CA GLU A 168 1.14 9.47 -10.19
C GLU A 168 1.29 8.61 -11.47
N ARG A 169 2.54 8.38 -11.90
CA ARG A 169 2.84 7.54 -13.06
C ARG A 169 2.51 6.08 -12.80
N MET A 170 2.88 5.56 -11.63
CA MET A 170 2.59 4.17 -11.26
C MET A 170 1.08 3.97 -11.13
N ALA A 171 0.36 4.95 -10.57
CA ALA A 171 -1.09 4.86 -10.48
C ALA A 171 -1.77 4.76 -11.86
N MET A 172 -1.29 5.52 -12.84
CA MET A 172 -1.74 5.41 -14.23
C MET A 172 -1.32 4.07 -14.89
N THR A 173 -0.13 3.56 -14.58
CA THR A 173 0.33 2.23 -15.02
C THR A 173 -0.60 1.13 -14.50
N LEU A 174 -0.86 1.09 -13.20
CA LEU A 174 -1.77 0.13 -12.56
C LEU A 174 -3.21 0.26 -13.09
N SER A 175 -3.67 1.48 -13.34
CA SER A 175 -4.96 1.70 -14.02
C SER A 175 -4.97 1.12 -15.43
N GLY A 176 -3.84 1.17 -16.13
CA GLY A 176 -3.65 0.59 -17.47
C GLY A 176 -3.56 -0.93 -17.43
N TYR A 177 -3.00 -1.50 -16.38
CA TYR A 177 -2.95 -2.94 -16.15
C TYR A 177 -4.37 -3.50 -15.96
N ASN A 178 -5.12 -2.95 -15.00
CA ASN A 178 -6.49 -3.40 -14.68
C ASN A 178 -7.50 -3.09 -15.80
N GLY A 179 -7.36 -1.96 -16.48
CA GLY A 179 -8.42 -1.44 -17.34
C GLY A 179 -8.01 -1.10 -18.77
N GLY A 180 -6.75 -1.30 -19.16
CA GLY A 180 -6.23 -0.99 -20.48
C GLY A 180 -5.73 0.44 -20.66
N LEU A 181 -4.56 0.58 -21.28
CA LEU A 181 -3.90 1.87 -21.57
C LEU A 181 -4.78 2.84 -22.37
N GLY A 182 -5.56 2.33 -23.33
CA GLY A 182 -6.43 3.17 -24.17
C GLY A 182 -7.49 3.93 -23.38
N TRP A 183 -7.93 3.39 -22.23
CA TRP A 183 -8.84 4.10 -21.34
C TRP A 183 -8.13 5.15 -20.49
N VAL A 184 -6.92 4.85 -20.00
CA VAL A 184 -6.08 5.85 -19.30
C VAL A 184 -5.87 7.08 -20.18
N GLN A 185 -5.57 6.88 -21.47
CA GLN A 185 -5.40 7.99 -22.41
C GLN A 185 -6.68 8.79 -22.66
N ARG A 186 -7.85 8.13 -22.67
CA ARG A 186 -9.15 8.81 -22.77
C ARG A 186 -9.46 9.64 -21.53
N ASP A 187 -9.26 9.06 -20.35
CA ASP A 187 -9.50 9.73 -19.07
C ASP A 187 -8.56 10.94 -18.92
N ARG A 188 -7.29 10.83 -19.32
CA ARG A 188 -6.34 11.95 -19.35
C ARG A 188 -6.81 13.11 -20.24
N ARG A 189 -7.26 12.80 -21.47
CA ARG A 189 -7.80 13.82 -22.38
C ARG A 189 -9.03 14.51 -21.80
N LEU A 190 -9.94 13.74 -21.20
CA LEU A 190 -11.12 14.28 -20.56
C LEU A 190 -10.77 15.16 -19.34
N ALA A 191 -9.76 14.76 -18.56
CA ALA A 191 -9.27 15.57 -17.44
C ALA A 191 -8.75 16.93 -17.93
N SER A 192 -7.92 16.96 -18.97
CA SER A 192 -7.46 18.22 -19.59
C SER A 192 -8.61 19.09 -20.07
N GLN A 193 -9.60 18.51 -20.74
CA GLN A 193 -10.78 19.23 -21.23
C GLN A 193 -11.61 19.86 -20.10
N LYS A 194 -11.55 19.28 -18.89
CA LYS A 194 -12.21 19.79 -17.69
C LYS A 194 -11.32 20.71 -16.84
N GLY A 195 -10.15 21.11 -17.34
CA GLY A 195 -9.22 21.97 -16.61
C GLY A 195 -8.47 21.28 -15.47
N LEU A 196 -8.45 19.94 -15.44
CA LEU A 196 -7.69 19.16 -14.46
C LEU A 196 -6.27 18.88 -14.98
N ASP A 197 -5.33 18.65 -14.06
CA ASP A 197 -3.97 18.25 -14.40
C ASP A 197 -3.92 16.79 -14.89
N SER A 198 -3.75 16.62 -16.21
CA SER A 198 -3.65 15.29 -16.84
C SER A 198 -2.36 14.52 -16.54
N THR A 199 -1.42 15.14 -15.85
CA THR A 199 -0.19 14.49 -15.37
C THR A 199 -0.34 13.95 -13.95
N ARG A 200 -1.47 14.21 -13.28
CA ARG A 200 -1.79 13.70 -11.94
C ARG A 200 -2.95 12.73 -12.01
N TRP A 201 -2.80 11.58 -11.35
CA TRP A 201 -3.85 10.60 -11.20
C TRP A 201 -4.78 10.96 -10.04
N PHE A 202 -4.23 11.06 -8.83
CA PHE A 202 -5.01 11.24 -7.61
C PHE A 202 -5.62 12.65 -7.57
N GLY A 203 -6.93 12.73 -7.35
CA GLY A 203 -7.66 14.00 -7.35
C GLY A 203 -7.86 14.65 -8.72
N HIS A 204 -7.27 14.09 -9.79
CA HIS A 204 -7.37 14.63 -11.15
C HIS A 204 -7.90 13.58 -12.12
N VAL A 205 -7.05 12.85 -12.85
CA VAL A 205 -7.49 11.85 -13.86
C VAL A 205 -8.42 10.79 -13.26
N ALA A 206 -8.21 10.39 -12.00
CA ALA A 206 -9.08 9.42 -11.33
C ALA A 206 -10.54 9.91 -11.19
N THR A 207 -10.79 11.22 -11.17
CA THR A 207 -12.11 11.82 -10.90
C THR A 207 -13.02 11.87 -12.12
N VAL A 208 -12.48 11.65 -13.32
CA VAL A 208 -13.26 11.68 -14.58
C VAL A 208 -13.56 10.26 -15.06
N ASN A 209 -14.63 10.11 -15.83
CA ASN A 209 -15.00 8.87 -16.49
C ASN A 209 -15.27 9.13 -17.98
N ALA A 210 -14.37 8.68 -18.85
CA ALA A 210 -14.50 8.86 -20.30
C ALA A 210 -15.40 7.83 -21.01
N GLY A 211 -16.34 7.21 -20.29
CA GLY A 211 -17.37 6.33 -20.85
C GLY A 211 -17.27 4.86 -20.43
N ARG A 212 -16.53 4.53 -19.38
CA ARG A 212 -16.60 3.20 -18.74
C ARG A 212 -17.96 3.02 -18.04
N SER A 213 -18.42 1.78 -17.93
CA SER A 213 -19.53 1.45 -17.03
C SER A 213 -19.19 1.88 -15.60
N THR A 214 -20.19 2.22 -14.80
CA THR A 214 -19.96 2.68 -13.43
C THR A 214 -19.23 1.66 -12.57
N ALA A 215 -19.50 0.36 -12.77
CA ALA A 215 -18.80 -0.72 -12.08
C ALA A 215 -17.30 -0.76 -12.45
N ASN A 216 -16.99 -0.82 -13.75
CA ASN A 216 -15.61 -0.89 -14.24
C ASN A 216 -14.82 0.38 -13.93
N TRP A 217 -15.48 1.52 -13.87
CA TRP A 217 -14.86 2.77 -13.44
C TRP A 217 -14.47 2.72 -11.97
N ARG A 218 -15.41 2.34 -11.07
CA ARG A 218 -15.13 2.24 -9.63
C ARG A 218 -14.02 1.25 -9.32
N GLU A 219 -14.08 0.06 -9.92
CA GLU A 219 -13.05 -0.97 -9.76
C GLU A 219 -11.67 -0.43 -10.18
N ASN A 220 -11.61 0.18 -11.36
CA ASN A 220 -10.36 0.70 -11.90
C ASN A 220 -9.77 1.87 -11.10
N ARG A 221 -10.60 2.73 -10.49
CA ARG A 221 -10.11 3.80 -9.61
C ARG A 221 -9.66 3.27 -8.26
N HIS A 222 -10.34 2.26 -7.75
CA HIS A 222 -9.96 1.61 -6.50
C HIS A 222 -8.64 0.85 -6.62
N TYR A 223 -8.35 0.28 -7.79
CA TYR A 223 -7.19 -0.58 -7.99
C TYR A 223 -5.83 0.10 -7.67
N PRO A 224 -5.46 1.26 -8.26
CA PRO A 224 -4.23 1.98 -7.86
C PRO A 224 -4.24 2.44 -6.40
N GLN A 225 -5.39 2.93 -5.90
CA GLN A 225 -5.53 3.39 -4.52
C GLN A 225 -5.18 2.27 -3.53
N ARG A 226 -5.76 1.10 -3.75
CA ARG A 226 -5.57 -0.08 -2.90
C ARG A 226 -4.15 -0.60 -2.95
N ILE A 227 -3.57 -0.73 -4.15
CA ILE A 227 -2.21 -1.24 -4.29
C ILE A 227 -1.21 -0.29 -3.64
N LEU A 228 -1.24 0.99 -4.01
CA LEU A 228 -0.18 1.94 -3.64
C LEU A 228 -0.31 2.43 -2.18
N HIS A 229 -1.53 2.63 -1.68
CA HIS A 229 -1.72 3.22 -0.35
C HIS A 229 -2.15 2.21 0.73
N GLU A 230 -2.73 1.06 0.38
CA GLU A 230 -3.20 0.08 1.38
C GLU A 230 -2.33 -1.18 1.46
N LEU A 231 -1.80 -1.65 0.32
CA LEU A 231 -1.07 -2.92 0.23
C LEU A 231 0.45 -2.74 0.17
N ALA A 232 0.98 -1.81 -0.63
CA ALA A 232 2.43 -1.57 -0.78
C ALA A 232 3.14 -1.28 0.55
N PRO A 233 2.57 -0.54 1.53
CA PRO A 233 3.20 -0.37 2.84
C PRO A 233 3.58 -1.66 3.55
N ARG A 234 2.89 -2.77 3.26
CA ARG A 234 3.21 -4.10 3.84
C ARG A 234 4.51 -4.68 3.32
N TYR A 235 4.95 -4.26 2.14
CA TYR A 235 6.07 -4.85 1.40
C TYR A 235 7.31 -3.95 1.34
N LEU A 236 7.35 -2.85 2.09
CA LEU A 236 8.49 -1.91 2.10
C LEU A 236 9.82 -2.54 2.54
N THR A 237 9.77 -3.64 3.29
CA THR A 237 10.96 -4.42 3.67
C THR A 237 11.51 -5.31 2.54
N TRP A 238 10.81 -5.37 1.39
CA TRP A 238 11.25 -6.08 0.19
C TRP A 238 11.91 -5.10 -0.81
N GLY A 239 11.52 -3.82 -0.78
CA GLY A 239 12.10 -2.73 -1.53
C GLY A 239 11.20 -1.49 -1.48
N GLY A 240 11.58 -0.41 -2.18
CA GLY A 240 10.81 0.83 -2.20
C GLY A 240 9.44 0.68 -2.89
N GLY A 241 8.60 1.71 -2.76
CA GLY A 241 7.35 1.88 -3.50
C GLY A 241 7.28 3.26 -4.13
N SER A 242 6.45 3.46 -5.15
CA SER A 242 6.41 4.72 -5.90
C SER A 242 5.73 5.87 -5.14
N CYS A 243 4.87 5.57 -4.15
CA CYS A 243 4.09 6.55 -3.38
C CYS A 243 4.52 6.69 -1.91
N VAL A 244 5.76 6.31 -1.61
CA VAL A 244 6.30 6.34 -0.25
C VAL A 244 7.26 7.51 -0.18
N ASP A 245 6.92 8.50 0.64
CA ASP A 245 7.78 9.64 0.97
C ASP A 245 8.96 9.22 1.86
#